data_AF-A0AAU6MR34-F1
#
_entry.id   AF-A0AAU6MR34-F1
#
_cell.length_a   1.000
_cell.length_b   1.000
_cell.length_c   1.000
_cell.angle_alpha   90.00
_cell.angle_beta   90.00
_cell.angle_gamma   90.00
#
_symmetry.space_group_name_H-M   'P 1'
#
loop_
_entity.id
_entity.type
_entity.pdbx_description
1 polymer ?
#
loop_
_entity_poly.entity_id
_entity_poly.type
_entity_poly.pdbx_seq_one_letter_code
_entity_poly.pdbx_strand_id
1 'polypeptide(L)'
;MSHHISYSTADQADVLAFLGSNGNLTADQQRCLETMRKAARARQDDLDHQDVGWGLSIPEALDHLLAGHTSSAAECAGNAYHSALQIIIDRNASDPYDLGTYSKPSTFFSLVDEEMRRLGVPNDLLPHGYLYGGLPVGFPPIPNSLDGYPAIGHLPLARTKPAADAYRAVLDRMDPDFRYDVQELIEKLDFEHEEWQSATQSIDWYTQDTLFFSLT
;
A
#
# COMPACT_ATOMS: atom_id res chain seq x y z
N MET A 1 18.56 -4.48 7.68
CA MET A 1 17.74 -3.28 7.76
C MET A 1 16.34 -3.74 8.10
N SER A 2 15.63 -3.07 9.01
CA SER A 2 14.24 -3.44 9.30
C SER A 2 13.33 -2.54 8.48
N HIS A 3 12.21 -3.09 8.02
CA HIS A 3 11.19 -2.38 7.29
C HIS A 3 9.89 -2.41 8.07
N HIS A 4 9.23 -1.27 8.09
CA HIS A 4 7.94 -1.09 8.70
C HIS A 4 6.84 -1.32 7.66
N ILE A 5 5.77 -1.99 8.06
CA ILE A 5 4.56 -2.15 7.26
C ILE A 5 3.42 -1.46 7.99
N SER A 6 2.81 -0.50 7.32
CA SER A 6 1.55 0.12 7.72
C SER A 6 0.49 -0.12 6.65
N TYR A 7 -0.77 0.09 7.00
CA TYR A 7 -1.89 -0.02 6.08
C TYR A 7 -2.94 1.05 6.33
N SER A 8 -3.72 1.34 5.29
CA SER A 8 -4.82 2.29 5.32
C SER A 8 -5.88 1.89 4.29
N THR A 9 -7.11 2.34 4.48
CA THR A 9 -8.22 2.06 3.55
C THR A 9 -8.54 3.28 2.70
N ALA A 10 -8.79 3.06 1.41
CA ALA A 10 -9.18 4.12 0.48
C ALA A 10 -10.15 3.61 -0.58
N ASP A 11 -10.84 4.53 -1.23
CA ASP A 11 -11.51 4.28 -2.50
C ASP A 11 -10.46 4.33 -3.62
N GLN A 12 -10.31 3.22 -4.33
CA GLN A 12 -9.36 3.11 -5.44
C GLN A 12 -9.60 4.19 -6.52
N ALA A 13 -10.86 4.53 -6.79
CA ALA A 13 -11.23 5.51 -7.80
C ALA A 13 -10.77 6.92 -7.43
N ASP A 14 -10.80 7.27 -6.15
CA ASP A 14 -10.34 8.58 -5.66
C ASP A 14 -8.84 8.75 -5.82
N VAL A 15 -8.06 7.69 -5.57
CA VAL A 15 -6.60 7.68 -5.84
C VAL A 15 -6.33 7.81 -7.34
N LEU A 16 -7.03 7.01 -8.15
CA LEU A 16 -6.88 7.01 -9.62
C LEU A 16 -7.26 8.35 -10.25
N ALA A 17 -8.19 9.10 -9.66
CA ALA A 17 -8.63 10.39 -10.18
C ALA A 17 -7.49 11.42 -10.32
N PHE A 18 -6.40 11.27 -9.56
CA PHE A 18 -5.22 12.12 -9.66
C PHE A 18 -4.26 11.67 -10.76
N LEU A 19 -4.16 10.37 -11.02
CA LEU A 19 -3.17 9.77 -11.91
C LEU A 19 -3.54 10.03 -13.37
N GLY A 20 -2.71 10.78 -14.08
CA GLY A 20 -3.01 11.22 -15.45
C GLY A 20 -4.15 12.24 -15.55
N SER A 21 -4.50 12.90 -14.45
CA SER A 21 -5.54 13.93 -14.42
C SER A 21 -5.28 15.09 -15.38
N ASN A 22 -4.01 15.38 -15.69
CA ASN A 22 -3.60 16.48 -16.58
C ASN A 22 -4.23 17.83 -16.20
N GLY A 23 -4.46 18.05 -14.90
CA GLY A 23 -5.10 19.27 -14.39
C GLY A 23 -6.62 19.32 -14.53
N ASN A 24 -7.26 18.27 -15.04
CA ASN A 24 -8.73 18.13 -15.06
C ASN A 24 -9.24 17.65 -13.69
N LEU A 25 -8.99 18.44 -12.66
CA LEU A 25 -9.39 18.16 -11.28
C LEU A 25 -10.58 19.02 -10.87
N THR A 26 -11.43 18.48 -10.01
CA THR A 26 -12.47 19.27 -9.33
C THR A 26 -11.83 20.27 -8.35
N ALA A 27 -12.60 21.26 -7.89
CA ALA A 27 -12.09 22.25 -6.94
C ALA A 27 -11.61 21.62 -5.61
N ASP A 28 -12.26 20.55 -5.16
CA ASP A 28 -11.86 19.83 -3.95
C ASP A 28 -10.62 18.97 -4.19
N GLN A 29 -10.53 18.28 -5.33
CA GLN A 29 -9.30 17.57 -5.73
C GLN A 29 -8.12 18.53 -5.87
N GLN A 30 -8.32 19.73 -6.41
CA GLN A 30 -7.26 20.74 -6.49
C GLN A 30 -6.77 21.17 -5.09
N ARG A 31 -7.67 21.25 -4.10
CA ARG A 31 -7.30 21.55 -2.71
C ARG A 31 -6.47 20.40 -2.12
N CYS A 32 -6.85 19.15 -2.36
CA CYS A 32 -6.08 17.97 -1.95
C CYS A 32 -4.71 17.91 -2.65
N LEU A 33 -4.63 18.30 -3.93
CA LEU A 33 -3.35 18.33 -4.65
C LEU A 33 -2.34 19.30 -4.00
N GLU A 34 -2.78 20.45 -3.52
CA GLU A 34 -1.88 21.38 -2.82
C GLU A 34 -1.36 20.82 -1.49
N THR A 35 -2.12 19.96 -0.80
CA THR A 35 -1.62 19.27 0.40
C THR A 35 -0.65 18.15 0.04
N MET A 36 -0.89 17.41 -1.05
CA MET A 36 0.03 16.41 -1.60
C MET A 36 1.38 17.04 -1.99
N ARG A 37 1.36 18.18 -2.69
CA ARG A 37 2.59 18.91 -3.07
C ARG A 37 3.42 19.35 -1.87
N LYS A 38 2.76 19.80 -0.79
CA LYS A 38 3.44 20.14 0.46
C LYS A 38 4.06 18.91 1.12
N ALA A 39 3.34 17.79 1.15
CA ALA A 39 3.85 16.53 1.69
C ALA A 39 5.05 16.00 0.88
N ALA A 40 5.00 16.09 -0.46
CA ALA A 40 6.10 15.70 -1.33
C ALA A 40 7.37 16.53 -1.08
N ARG A 41 7.22 17.84 -0.85
CA ARG A 41 8.35 18.72 -0.49
C ARG A 41 8.92 18.38 0.87
N ALA A 42 8.07 18.23 1.90
CA ALA A 42 8.53 17.85 3.22
C ALA A 42 9.29 16.51 3.21
N ARG A 43 8.78 15.51 2.47
CA ARG A 43 9.46 14.22 2.33
C ARG A 43 10.79 14.33 1.58
N GLN A 44 10.87 15.21 0.57
CA GLN A 44 12.12 15.49 -0.12
C GLN A 44 13.13 16.19 0.81
N ASP A 45 12.69 17.17 1.60
CA ASP A 45 13.53 17.87 2.57
C ASP A 45 14.15 16.90 3.58
N ASP A 46 13.38 15.88 4.02
CA ASP A 46 13.88 14.82 4.90
C ASP A 46 14.95 13.93 4.25
N LEU A 47 14.85 13.67 2.94
CA LEU A 47 15.85 12.92 2.18
C LEU A 47 17.11 13.75 1.94
N ASP A 48 16.94 15.02 1.61
CA ASP A 48 18.02 15.97 1.41
C ASP A 48 18.81 16.15 2.71
N HIS A 49 18.13 16.17 3.87
CA HIS A 49 18.78 16.19 5.18
C HIS A 49 19.63 14.93 5.48
N GLN A 50 19.30 13.81 4.84
CA GLN A 50 20.02 12.54 4.96
C GLN A 50 21.06 12.35 3.84
N ASP A 51 21.28 13.37 3.00
CA ASP A 51 22.12 13.32 1.80
C ASP A 51 21.74 12.18 0.83
N VAL A 52 20.45 11.82 0.76
CA VAL A 52 19.93 10.76 -0.12
C VAL A 52 19.45 11.35 -1.44
N GLY A 53 20.18 11.07 -2.52
CA GLY A 53 19.83 11.49 -3.88
C GLY A 53 19.37 10.32 -4.76
N TRP A 54 18.12 10.37 -5.25
CA TRP A 54 17.58 9.37 -6.18
C TRP A 54 17.66 9.77 -7.67
N GLY A 55 18.14 10.97 -7.97
CA GLY A 55 18.22 11.51 -9.33
C GLY A 55 16.88 11.96 -9.95
N LEU A 56 15.75 11.62 -9.30
CA LEU A 56 14.43 12.20 -9.51
C LEU A 56 13.89 12.62 -8.14
N SER A 57 13.44 13.85 -8.00
CA SER A 57 12.85 14.30 -6.73
C SER A 57 11.42 13.78 -6.57
N ILE A 58 10.95 13.64 -5.32
CA ILE A 58 9.57 13.23 -5.03
C ILE A 58 8.55 14.22 -5.63
N PRO A 59 8.73 15.56 -5.53
CA PRO A 59 7.84 16.51 -6.19
C PRO A 59 7.79 16.35 -7.72
N GLU A 60 8.91 16.13 -8.39
CA GLU A 60 8.93 15.88 -9.83
C GLU A 60 8.26 14.55 -10.19
N ALA A 61 8.46 13.50 -9.39
CA ALA A 61 7.77 12.23 -9.56
C ALA A 61 6.25 12.37 -9.38
N LEU A 62 5.80 13.20 -8.43
CA LEU A 62 4.38 13.54 -8.27
C LEU A 62 3.83 14.23 -9.53
N ASP A 63 4.52 15.25 -10.06
CA ASP A 63 4.09 15.94 -11.27
C ASP A 63 4.04 15.00 -12.49
N HIS A 64 4.99 14.06 -12.61
CA HIS A 64 4.97 13.00 -13.63
C HIS A 64 3.74 12.09 -13.51
N LEU A 65 3.39 11.63 -12.31
CA LEU A 65 2.21 10.79 -12.07
C LEU A 65 0.92 11.54 -12.41
N LEU A 66 0.82 12.82 -12.05
CA LEU A 66 -0.33 13.67 -12.39
C LEU A 66 -0.46 13.90 -13.90
N ALA A 67 0.68 13.98 -14.61
CA ALA A 67 0.75 14.06 -16.07
C ALA A 67 0.57 12.69 -16.78
N GLY A 68 0.49 11.60 -16.01
CA GLY A 68 0.21 10.25 -16.53
C GLY A 68 1.42 9.54 -17.14
N HIS A 69 2.64 9.83 -16.70
CA HIS A 69 3.84 9.15 -17.18
C HIS A 69 4.83 8.81 -16.06
N THR A 70 5.67 7.79 -16.31
CA THR A 70 6.74 7.34 -15.41
C THR A 70 8.09 7.27 -16.15
N SER A 71 8.38 8.31 -16.93
CA SER A 71 9.42 8.31 -17.97
C SER A 71 10.84 8.70 -17.51
N SER A 72 11.09 8.88 -16.21
CA SER A 72 12.43 9.23 -15.74
C SER A 72 13.42 8.09 -16.00
N ALA A 73 14.63 8.44 -16.45
CA ALA A 73 15.73 7.50 -16.67
C ALA A 73 16.68 7.40 -15.47
N ALA A 74 16.40 8.08 -14.35
CA ALA A 74 17.23 7.99 -13.16
C ALA A 74 17.21 6.56 -12.59
N GLU A 75 18.38 6.08 -12.15
CA GLU A 75 18.56 4.71 -11.65
C GLU A 75 17.62 4.39 -10.48
N CYS A 76 17.40 5.35 -9.58
CA CYS A 76 16.54 5.21 -8.41
C CYS A 76 15.15 5.87 -8.61
N ALA A 77 14.70 6.08 -9.86
CA ALA A 77 13.42 6.74 -10.12
C ALA A 77 12.23 6.00 -9.48
N GLY A 78 12.30 4.67 -9.35
CA GLY A 78 11.28 3.86 -8.69
C GLY A 78 11.01 4.32 -7.26
N ASN A 79 12.05 4.62 -6.48
CA ASN A 79 11.93 5.09 -5.10
C ASN A 79 11.10 6.40 -5.02
N ALA A 80 11.36 7.33 -5.95
CA ALA A 80 10.65 8.61 -6.02
C ALA A 80 9.19 8.43 -6.45
N TYR A 81 8.92 7.58 -7.45
CA TYR A 81 7.56 7.29 -7.91
C TYR A 81 6.71 6.57 -6.86
N HIS A 82 7.27 5.56 -6.19
CA HIS A 82 6.59 4.88 -5.09
C HIS A 82 6.30 5.85 -3.93
N SER A 83 7.25 6.71 -3.56
CA SER A 83 7.04 7.73 -2.53
C SER A 83 5.95 8.74 -2.92
N ALA A 84 5.96 9.20 -4.17
CA ALA A 84 4.96 10.14 -4.68
C ALA A 84 3.56 9.49 -4.72
N LEU A 85 3.46 8.23 -5.15
CA LEU A 85 2.20 7.50 -5.16
C LEU A 85 1.67 7.26 -3.73
N GLN A 86 2.54 6.89 -2.80
CA GLN A 86 2.16 6.71 -1.40
C GLN A 86 1.57 8.01 -0.83
N ILE A 87 2.12 9.18 -1.18
CA ILE A 87 1.56 10.47 -0.77
C ILE A 87 0.15 10.70 -1.34
N ILE A 88 -0.12 10.26 -2.58
CA ILE A 88 -1.49 10.36 -3.14
C ILE A 88 -2.43 9.44 -2.37
N ILE A 89 -1.99 8.21 -2.05
CA ILE A 89 -2.77 7.25 -1.25
C ILE A 89 -3.06 7.84 0.14
N ASP A 90 -2.03 8.25 0.88
CA ASP A 90 -2.15 8.80 2.25
C ASP A 90 -3.08 10.02 2.35
N ARG A 91 -3.27 10.76 1.25
CA ARG A 91 -4.14 11.94 1.20
C ARG A 91 -5.58 11.64 0.78
N ASN A 92 -5.85 10.43 0.33
CA ASN A 92 -7.20 9.94 0.02
C ASN A 92 -7.62 8.74 0.89
N ALA A 93 -6.73 8.26 1.76
CA ALA A 93 -6.97 7.13 2.64
C ALA A 93 -7.37 7.55 4.06
N SER A 94 -7.81 6.57 4.84
CA SER A 94 -7.89 6.67 6.30
C SER A 94 -6.52 6.99 6.92
N ASP A 95 -6.53 7.32 8.22
CA ASP A 95 -5.28 7.32 8.98
C ASP A 95 -4.63 5.92 8.90
N PRO A 96 -3.28 5.86 8.83
CA PRO A 96 -2.58 4.59 8.73
C PRO A 96 -2.53 3.87 10.08
N TYR A 97 -2.62 2.55 10.03
CA TYR A 97 -2.43 1.63 11.15
C TYR A 97 -1.18 0.78 10.95
N ASP A 98 -0.54 0.41 12.05
CA ASP A 98 0.66 -0.43 12.02
C ASP A 98 0.29 -1.91 11.86
N LEU A 99 0.94 -2.58 10.92
CA LEU A 99 0.95 -4.04 10.84
C LEU A 99 2.13 -4.62 11.62
N GLY A 100 3.33 -4.07 11.44
CA GLY A 100 4.51 -4.56 12.15
C GLY A 100 5.84 -4.05 11.59
N THR A 101 6.93 -4.47 12.23
CA THR A 101 8.30 -4.14 11.80
C THR A 101 9.12 -5.42 11.69
N TYR A 102 9.71 -5.63 10.52
CA TYR A 102 10.33 -6.89 10.14
C TYR A 102 11.75 -6.67 9.61
N SER A 103 12.67 -7.57 9.92
CA SER A 103 14.04 -7.48 9.39
C SER A 103 14.15 -7.85 7.90
N LYS A 104 13.27 -8.73 7.41
CA LYS A 104 13.20 -9.17 6.01
C LYS A 104 11.76 -9.54 5.65
N PRO A 105 10.81 -8.58 5.62
CA PRO A 105 9.40 -8.93 5.53
C PRO A 105 9.06 -9.70 4.25
N SER A 106 9.65 -9.36 3.10
CA SER A 106 9.43 -10.13 1.86
C SER A 106 9.82 -11.60 2.01
N THR A 107 10.97 -11.90 2.64
CA THR A 107 11.37 -13.29 2.92
C THR A 107 10.44 -13.96 3.93
N PHE A 108 10.10 -13.26 5.00
CA PHE A 108 9.21 -13.78 6.04
C PHE A 108 7.84 -14.15 5.47
N PHE A 109 7.17 -13.21 4.79
CA PHE A 109 5.84 -13.46 4.22
C PHE A 109 5.90 -14.48 3.08
N SER A 110 7.00 -14.59 2.33
CA SER A 110 7.16 -15.67 1.34
C SER A 110 7.17 -17.06 1.99
N LEU A 111 7.75 -17.20 3.18
CA LEU A 111 7.74 -18.47 3.93
C LEU A 111 6.36 -18.76 4.53
N VAL A 112 5.68 -17.73 5.04
CA VAL A 112 4.28 -17.81 5.49
C VAL A 112 3.39 -18.29 4.33
N ASP A 113 3.54 -17.71 3.15
CA ASP A 113 2.82 -18.10 1.93
C ASP A 113 3.05 -19.57 1.56
N GLU A 114 4.30 -20.04 1.58
CA GLU A 114 4.65 -21.43 1.29
C GLU A 114 3.96 -22.39 2.26
N GLU A 115 3.96 -22.07 3.54
CA GLU A 115 3.27 -22.89 4.54
C GLU A 115 1.75 -22.85 4.38
N MET A 116 1.15 -21.67 4.27
CA MET A 116 -0.29 -21.51 4.10
C MET A 116 -0.78 -22.22 2.83
N ARG A 117 -0.04 -22.13 1.73
CA ARG A 117 -0.32 -22.84 0.48
C ARG A 117 -0.29 -24.35 0.68
N ARG A 118 0.72 -24.88 1.40
CA ARG A 118 0.81 -26.31 1.76
C ARG A 118 -0.39 -26.77 2.60
N LEU A 119 -0.93 -25.90 3.44
CA LEU A 119 -2.10 -26.16 4.29
C LEU A 119 -3.45 -25.93 3.59
N GLY A 120 -3.43 -25.48 2.33
CA GLY A 120 -4.60 -25.38 1.46
C GLY A 120 -5.21 -23.97 1.34
N VAL A 121 -4.51 -22.92 1.78
CA VAL A 121 -4.96 -21.54 1.59
C VAL A 121 -4.87 -21.17 0.09
N PRO A 122 -5.93 -20.59 -0.51
CA PRO A 122 -5.91 -20.13 -1.90
C PRO A 122 -4.83 -19.07 -2.18
N ASN A 123 -4.18 -19.14 -3.35
CA ASN A 123 -3.08 -18.24 -3.72
C ASN A 123 -3.47 -16.76 -3.76
N ASP A 124 -4.71 -16.44 -4.12
CA ASP A 124 -5.23 -15.06 -4.18
C ASP A 124 -5.51 -14.47 -2.79
N LEU A 125 -5.38 -15.27 -1.74
CA LEU A 125 -5.52 -14.86 -0.35
C LEU A 125 -4.20 -14.90 0.40
N LEU A 126 -3.05 -15.17 -0.25
CA LEU A 126 -1.79 -15.29 0.49
C LEU A 126 -1.14 -13.92 0.77
N PRO A 127 -0.57 -13.70 1.97
CA PRO A 127 -0.11 -12.39 2.40
C PRO A 127 1.02 -11.79 1.59
N HIS A 128 2.05 -12.58 1.22
CA HIS A 128 3.11 -12.08 0.36
C HIS A 128 2.55 -11.61 -0.99
N GLY A 129 1.60 -12.37 -1.53
CA GLY A 129 0.92 -12.08 -2.79
C GLY A 129 0.26 -10.70 -2.85
N TYR A 130 -0.39 -10.24 -1.77
CA TYR A 130 -1.01 -8.91 -1.75
C TYR A 130 -0.11 -7.81 -1.18
N LEU A 131 0.84 -8.15 -0.29
CA LEU A 131 1.81 -7.19 0.25
C LEU A 131 2.85 -6.76 -0.80
N TYR A 132 3.22 -7.68 -1.69
CA TYR A 132 4.26 -7.48 -2.72
C TYR A 132 3.77 -7.72 -4.15
N GLY A 133 2.46 -7.89 -4.35
CA GLY A 133 1.85 -8.09 -5.67
C GLY A 133 1.85 -6.85 -6.57
N GLY A 134 2.25 -5.70 -6.04
CA GLY A 134 2.26 -4.41 -6.73
C GLY A 134 0.94 -3.68 -6.61
N LEU A 135 0.70 -2.76 -7.55
CA LEU A 135 -0.44 -1.84 -7.52
C LEU A 135 -1.74 -2.49 -8.01
N PRO A 136 -2.91 -1.98 -7.57
CA PRO A 136 -4.20 -2.43 -8.09
C PRO A 136 -4.33 -2.24 -9.61
N VAL A 137 -5.25 -3.01 -10.20
CA VAL A 137 -5.59 -2.89 -11.62
C VAL A 137 -6.03 -1.46 -11.94
N GLY A 138 -5.47 -0.89 -13.00
CA GLY A 138 -5.77 0.48 -13.47
C GLY A 138 -4.71 1.51 -13.08
N PHE A 139 -3.85 1.21 -12.10
CA PHE A 139 -2.72 2.08 -11.78
C PHE A 139 -1.66 2.05 -12.90
N PRO A 140 -0.92 3.16 -13.10
CA PRO A 140 0.15 3.20 -14.08
C PRO A 140 1.27 2.23 -13.69
N PRO A 141 2.01 1.67 -14.66
CA PRO A 141 3.21 0.91 -14.36
C PRO A 141 4.26 1.84 -13.76
N ILE A 142 4.70 1.53 -12.54
CA ILE A 142 5.76 2.24 -11.83
C ILE A 142 7.02 1.37 -11.84
N PRO A 143 8.21 1.94 -12.16
CA PRO A 143 9.47 1.22 -12.00
C PRO A 143 9.66 0.77 -10.55
N ASN A 144 10.13 -0.48 -10.36
CA ASN A 144 10.42 -0.98 -9.03
C ASN A 144 11.47 -0.11 -8.32
N SER A 145 11.31 0.04 -7.01
CA SER A 145 12.36 0.61 -6.15
C SER A 145 13.62 -0.25 -6.16
N LEU A 146 14.79 0.37 -6.03
CA LEU A 146 16.09 -0.25 -6.30
C LEU A 146 16.36 -1.49 -5.42
N ASP A 147 16.04 -1.42 -4.12
CA ASP A 147 16.21 -2.49 -3.14
C ASP A 147 14.88 -3.18 -2.78
N GLY A 148 13.82 -2.88 -3.52
CA GLY A 148 12.46 -3.32 -3.24
C GLY A 148 11.69 -2.42 -2.28
N TYR A 149 12.26 -1.33 -1.77
CA TYR A 149 11.58 -0.36 -0.91
C TYR A 149 11.84 1.10 -1.35
N PRO A 150 10.86 2.02 -1.22
CA PRO A 150 9.50 1.77 -0.76
C PRO A 150 8.69 0.89 -1.72
N ALA A 151 7.74 0.13 -1.18
CA ALA A 151 6.82 -0.69 -1.95
C ALA A 151 5.38 -0.45 -1.50
N ILE A 152 4.43 -0.75 -2.39
CA ILE A 152 3.00 -0.60 -2.15
C ILE A 152 2.33 -1.94 -2.45
N GLY A 153 1.66 -2.49 -1.44
CA GLY A 153 0.78 -3.64 -1.55
C GLY A 153 -0.68 -3.22 -1.58
N HIS A 154 -1.57 -4.13 -1.99
CA HIS A 154 -3.00 -3.88 -1.95
C HIS A 154 -3.82 -5.16 -1.78
N LEU A 155 -4.92 -5.07 -1.06
CA LEU A 155 -5.92 -6.12 -0.92
C LEU A 155 -7.33 -5.49 -1.06
N PRO A 156 -8.20 -5.97 -1.96
CA PRO A 156 -9.59 -5.51 -1.97
C PRO A 156 -10.25 -5.77 -0.61
N LEU A 157 -11.00 -4.80 -0.06
CA LEU A 157 -11.67 -4.93 1.24
C LEU A 157 -12.64 -6.12 1.29
N ALA A 158 -13.25 -6.45 0.15
CA ALA A 158 -14.09 -7.66 0.03
C ALA A 158 -13.32 -8.98 0.27
N ARG A 159 -11.98 -8.96 0.24
CA ARG A 159 -11.11 -10.13 0.46
C ARG A 159 -10.54 -10.23 1.88
N THR A 160 -10.67 -9.21 2.72
CA THR A 160 -10.13 -9.22 4.09
C THR A 160 -10.73 -10.36 4.92
N LYS A 161 -12.06 -10.50 4.93
CA LYS A 161 -12.73 -11.60 5.65
C LYS A 161 -12.42 -12.99 5.09
N PRO A 162 -12.52 -13.24 3.77
CA PRO A 162 -12.06 -14.50 3.19
C PRO A 162 -10.62 -14.88 3.57
N ALA A 163 -9.70 -13.92 3.58
CA ALA A 163 -8.32 -14.15 3.99
C ALA A 163 -8.23 -14.51 5.48
N ALA A 164 -8.83 -13.70 6.37
CA ALA A 164 -8.84 -13.94 7.81
C ALA A 164 -9.40 -15.34 8.17
N ASP A 165 -10.51 -15.73 7.55
CA ASP A 165 -11.14 -17.04 7.78
C ASP A 165 -10.26 -18.20 7.26
N ALA A 166 -9.62 -18.03 6.10
CA ALA A 166 -8.71 -19.03 5.54
C ALA A 166 -7.47 -19.21 6.43
N TYR A 167 -6.91 -18.12 6.96
CA TYR A 167 -5.74 -18.17 7.85
C TYR A 167 -6.10 -18.82 9.18
N ARG A 168 -7.23 -18.44 9.77
CA ARG A 168 -7.73 -19.02 11.03
C ARG A 168 -7.92 -20.53 10.92
N ALA A 169 -8.40 -21.02 9.77
CA ALA A 169 -8.61 -22.45 9.53
C ALA A 169 -7.30 -23.27 9.48
N VAL A 170 -6.15 -22.62 9.26
CA VAL A 170 -4.83 -23.28 9.19
C VAL A 170 -3.93 -22.96 10.37
N LEU A 171 -4.20 -21.90 11.14
CA LEU A 171 -3.34 -21.35 12.20
C LEU A 171 -2.81 -22.41 13.18
N ASP A 172 -3.68 -23.30 13.69
CA ASP A 172 -3.29 -24.35 14.66
C ASP A 172 -2.34 -25.41 14.07
N ARG A 173 -2.28 -25.51 12.74
CA ARG A 173 -1.45 -26.46 11.98
C ARG A 173 -0.18 -25.82 11.40
N MET A 174 -0.05 -24.49 11.51
CA MET A 174 1.16 -23.76 11.09
C MET A 174 2.32 -24.01 12.05
N ASP A 175 3.53 -23.80 11.57
CA ASP A 175 4.73 -23.75 12.40
C ASP A 175 4.53 -22.69 13.49
N PRO A 176 4.76 -23.01 14.78
CA PRO A 176 4.67 -22.07 15.89
C PRO A 176 5.36 -20.72 15.65
N ASP A 177 6.46 -20.69 14.89
CA ASP A 177 7.22 -19.48 14.60
C ASP A 177 6.45 -18.46 13.74
N PHE A 178 5.42 -18.87 13.00
CA PHE A 178 4.59 -17.97 12.19
C PHE A 178 3.27 -17.57 12.86
N ARG A 179 2.83 -18.30 13.89
CA ARG A 179 1.47 -18.18 14.43
C ARG A 179 1.16 -16.80 14.97
N TYR A 180 2.13 -16.16 15.63
CA TYR A 180 1.94 -14.84 16.22
C TYR A 180 1.61 -13.79 15.15
N ASP A 181 2.47 -13.63 14.14
CA ASP A 181 2.26 -12.65 13.07
C ASP A 181 1.01 -12.96 12.23
N VAL A 182 0.70 -14.23 12.00
CA VAL A 182 -0.52 -14.61 11.29
C VAL A 182 -1.76 -14.31 12.13
N GLN A 183 -1.70 -14.49 13.44
CA GLN A 183 -2.79 -14.12 14.33
C GLN A 183 -3.01 -12.61 14.34
N GLU A 184 -1.96 -11.80 14.47
CA GLU A 184 -2.06 -10.33 14.38
C GLU A 184 -2.67 -9.90 13.04
N LEU A 185 -2.23 -10.52 11.94
CA LEU A 185 -2.78 -10.26 10.61
C LEU A 185 -4.27 -10.63 10.51
N ILE A 186 -4.69 -11.77 11.07
CA ILE A 186 -6.10 -12.17 11.16
C ILE A 186 -6.91 -11.08 11.89
N GLU A 187 -6.42 -10.62 13.03
CA GLU A 187 -7.09 -9.61 13.85
C GLU A 187 -7.25 -8.28 13.08
N LYS A 188 -6.23 -7.85 12.34
CA LYS A 188 -6.33 -6.64 11.50
C LYS A 188 -7.34 -6.80 10.37
N LEU A 189 -7.30 -7.94 9.67
CA LEU A 189 -8.19 -8.18 8.53
C LEU A 189 -9.66 -8.30 8.94
N ASP A 190 -9.96 -8.90 10.09
CA ASP A 190 -11.32 -8.92 10.63
C ASP A 190 -11.78 -7.54 11.05
N PHE A 191 -10.93 -6.76 11.74
CA PHE A 191 -11.26 -5.39 12.12
C PHE A 191 -11.62 -4.54 10.90
N GLU A 192 -10.78 -4.55 9.86
CA GLU A 192 -11.04 -3.81 8.63
C GLU A 192 -12.31 -4.29 7.91
N HIS A 193 -12.62 -5.59 7.97
CA HIS A 193 -13.87 -6.10 7.41
C HIS A 193 -15.10 -5.58 8.16
N GLU A 194 -15.06 -5.61 9.50
CA GLU A 194 -16.16 -5.19 10.36
C GLU A 194 -16.43 -3.69 10.20
N GLU A 195 -15.37 -2.87 10.21
CA GLU A 195 -15.46 -1.43 9.96
C GLU A 195 -16.01 -1.15 8.56
N TRP A 196 -15.49 -1.82 7.53
CA TRP A 196 -15.96 -1.67 6.15
C TRP A 196 -17.44 -2.04 6.00
N GLN A 197 -17.90 -3.16 6.56
CA GLN A 197 -19.30 -3.55 6.54
C GLN A 197 -20.19 -2.53 7.27
N SER A 198 -19.78 -2.13 8.47
CA SER A 198 -20.52 -1.20 9.31
C SER A 198 -20.67 0.16 8.63
N ALA A 199 -19.58 0.70 8.10
CA ALA A 199 -19.55 1.98 7.40
C ALA A 199 -20.37 1.94 6.11
N THR A 200 -20.21 0.89 5.28
CA THR A 200 -20.98 0.74 4.03
C THR A 200 -22.50 0.65 4.28
N GLN A 201 -22.93 0.10 5.43
CA GLN A 201 -24.35 0.02 5.79
C GLN A 201 -24.90 1.31 6.41
N SER A 202 -24.04 2.10 7.05
CA SER A 202 -24.47 3.20 7.92
C SER A 202 -24.17 4.59 7.34
N ILE A 203 -23.30 4.68 6.32
CA ILE A 203 -22.74 5.93 5.82
C ILE A 203 -22.89 5.98 4.30
N ASP A 204 -23.84 6.79 3.82
CA ASP A 204 -24.19 6.89 2.39
C ASP A 204 -23.03 7.34 1.48
N TRP A 205 -22.02 8.02 2.04
CA TRP A 205 -20.86 8.53 1.29
C TRP A 205 -19.60 7.65 1.40
N TYR A 206 -19.66 6.55 2.15
CA TYR A 206 -18.51 5.68 2.35
C TYR A 206 -18.34 4.72 1.17
N THR A 207 -17.25 4.89 0.41
CA THR A 207 -17.00 4.15 -0.85
C THR A 207 -15.68 3.38 -0.85
N GLN A 208 -14.97 3.33 0.28
CA GLN A 208 -13.68 2.65 0.36
C GLN A 208 -13.80 1.18 -0.03
N ASP A 209 -12.88 0.70 -0.86
CA ASP A 209 -12.93 -0.63 -1.44
C ASP A 209 -11.58 -1.37 -1.38
N THR A 210 -10.51 -0.68 -0.96
CA THR A 210 -9.15 -1.20 -1.03
C THR A 210 -8.37 -0.91 0.24
N LEU A 211 -7.70 -1.95 0.75
CA LEU A 211 -6.68 -1.87 1.79
C LEU A 211 -5.32 -1.72 1.11
N PHE A 212 -4.67 -0.57 1.30
CA PHE A 212 -3.32 -0.30 0.80
C PHE A 212 -2.30 -0.57 1.89
N PHE A 213 -1.16 -1.16 1.51
CA PHE A 213 -0.04 -1.40 2.40
C PHE A 213 1.15 -0.54 1.97
N SER A 214 1.74 0.20 2.91
CA SER A 214 3.00 0.92 2.72
C SER A 214 4.13 0.13 3.35
N LEU A 215 5.19 -0.13 2.58
CA LEU A 215 6.37 -0.85 3.03
C LEU A 215 7.58 0.07 2.91
N THR A 216 8.20 0.43 4.04
CA THR A 216 9.32 1.40 4.12
C THR A 216 10.44 0.89 4.99
#